data_AF-A0A7S0S6L7-F1
#
_entry.id   AF-A0A7S0S6L7-F1
#
_cell.length_a   1.000
_cell.length_b   1.000
_cell.length_c   1.000
_cell.angle_alpha   90.00
_cell.angle_beta   90.00
_cell.angle_gamma   90.00
#
_symmetry.space_group_name_H-M   'P 1'
#
loop_
_entity.id
_entity.type
_entity.pdbx_description
1 polymer ?
#
loop_
_entity_poly.entity_id
_entity_poly.type
_entity_poly.pdbx_seq_one_letter_code
_entity_poly.pdbx_strand_id
1 'polypeptide(L)'
;GGGGGGLFSVDEWTRDGAGSGFGITRVLEAGAVFEKAAANVSIIRGVLTPERARAMSSRGRGVVDPAGGQAYSAAALSLVFHPASPMVPTFRADIRRFTVGGVSWFGGGADLTPYYLYDEDAREFHAYWRQLCDQHDPAVAAAAADAAAAEDAAAAEAEAKSHNFFSRLLHKFVGSGGGLSLDSS
;
A
#
# COMPACT_ATOMS: atom_id res chain seq x y z
N GLY A 1 -18.40 -33.99 1.83
CA GLY A 1 -17.37 -34.10 2.89
C GLY A 1 -16.10 -33.47 2.39
N GLY A 2 -15.41 -32.69 3.21
CA GLY A 2 -14.10 -32.11 2.89
C GLY A 2 -13.85 -30.70 3.42
N GLY A 3 -14.13 -30.46 4.71
CA GLY A 3 -13.71 -29.23 5.39
C GLY A 3 -12.20 -29.27 5.64
N GLY A 4 -11.45 -28.59 4.79
CA GLY A 4 -10.00 -28.40 4.94
C GLY A 4 -9.62 -27.12 4.21
N GLY A 5 -10.04 -25.97 4.75
CA GLY A 5 -9.67 -24.67 4.19
C GLY A 5 -8.16 -24.50 4.24
N GLY A 6 -7.55 -24.13 3.11
CA GLY A 6 -6.10 -23.92 3.02
C GLY A 6 -5.59 -22.96 4.10
N LEU A 7 -4.51 -23.35 4.76
CA LEU A 7 -3.76 -22.46 5.65
C LEU A 7 -2.78 -21.63 4.82
N PHE A 8 -2.35 -20.48 5.35
CA PHE A 8 -1.24 -19.74 4.74
C PHE A 8 0.04 -20.58 4.80
N SER A 9 0.60 -20.90 3.63
CA SER A 9 1.97 -21.38 3.50
C SER A 9 2.94 -20.30 3.98
N VAL A 10 4.14 -20.70 4.37
CA VAL A 10 5.19 -19.80 4.81
C VAL A 10 6.41 -20.03 3.96
N ASP A 11 6.86 -18.97 3.29
CA ASP A 11 8.11 -18.96 2.53
C ASP A 11 8.98 -17.81 3.04
N GLU A 12 10.04 -18.18 3.75
CA GLU A 12 11.04 -17.24 4.26
C GLU A 12 12.21 -17.17 3.29
N TRP A 13 12.61 -15.95 2.93
CA TRP A 13 13.67 -15.75 1.95
C TRP A 13 14.63 -14.65 2.35
N THR A 14 15.84 -14.73 1.80
CA THR A 14 16.91 -13.74 1.92
C THR A 14 17.44 -13.40 0.53
N ARG A 15 17.76 -12.13 0.27
CA ARG A 15 18.42 -11.73 -0.98
C ARG A 15 19.90 -12.10 -0.97
N ASP A 16 20.42 -12.34 -2.16
CA ASP A 16 21.85 -12.55 -2.39
C ASP A 16 22.67 -11.34 -1.93
N GLY A 17 23.77 -11.61 -1.23
CA GLY A 17 24.58 -10.60 -0.54
C GLY A 17 24.12 -10.40 0.90
N ALA A 18 24.97 -10.81 1.86
CA ALA A 18 24.65 -10.79 3.29
C ALA A 18 24.09 -9.43 3.73
N GLY A 19 22.91 -9.45 4.33
CA GLY A 19 22.25 -8.25 4.87
C GLY A 19 21.56 -7.34 3.84
N SER A 20 21.50 -7.72 2.56
CA SER A 20 20.83 -6.93 1.50
C SER A 20 19.29 -6.98 1.58
N GLY A 21 18.74 -7.96 2.28
CA GLY A 21 17.33 -7.99 2.64
C GLY A 21 16.77 -9.39 2.88
N PHE A 22 15.58 -9.43 3.46
CA PHE A 22 14.84 -10.65 3.76
C PHE A 22 13.35 -10.37 3.74
N GLY A 23 12.55 -11.44 3.75
CA GLY A 23 11.11 -11.32 3.82
C GLY A 23 10.44 -12.64 4.14
N ILE A 24 9.13 -12.54 4.36
CA ILE A 24 8.24 -13.67 4.56
C ILE A 24 7.07 -13.48 3.60
N THR A 25 6.90 -14.44 2.72
CA THR A 25 5.76 -14.55 1.82
C THR A 25 4.78 -15.54 2.43
N ARG A 26 3.52 -15.12 2.64
CA ARG A 26 2.46 -16.00 3.12
C ARG A 26 1.41 -16.13 2.04
N VAL A 27 1.15 -17.34 1.55
CA VAL A 27 0.15 -17.58 0.49
C VAL A 27 -0.87 -18.61 0.95
N LEU A 28 -2.14 -18.28 0.83
CA LEU A 28 -3.25 -19.21 0.97
C LEU A 28 -3.85 -19.45 -0.41
N GLU A 29 -4.10 -20.70 -0.75
CA GLU A 29 -4.80 -21.12 -1.98
C GLU A 29 -5.92 -22.10 -1.61
N ALA A 30 -7.02 -22.08 -2.36
CA ALA A 30 -8.18 -22.94 -2.15
C ALA A 30 -8.71 -22.89 -0.70
N GLY A 31 -8.81 -21.70 -0.12
CA GLY A 31 -9.43 -21.48 1.17
C GLY A 31 -10.96 -21.53 1.10
N ALA A 32 -11.60 -21.55 2.27
CA ALA A 32 -13.06 -21.54 2.37
C ALA A 32 -13.69 -20.19 1.97
N VAL A 33 -12.98 -19.09 2.21
CA VAL A 33 -13.43 -17.72 1.91
C VAL A 33 -12.63 -17.12 0.75
N PHE A 34 -11.31 -17.28 0.77
CA PHE A 34 -10.42 -16.78 -0.27
C PHE A 34 -10.02 -17.90 -1.21
N GLU A 35 -10.24 -17.71 -2.51
CA GLU A 35 -9.67 -18.61 -3.53
C GLU A 35 -8.14 -18.52 -3.52
N LYS A 36 -7.62 -17.30 -3.30
CA LYS A 36 -6.20 -17.01 -3.18
C LYS A 36 -5.99 -15.76 -2.34
N ALA A 37 -5.05 -15.81 -1.40
CA ALA A 37 -4.67 -14.66 -0.59
C ALA A 37 -3.16 -14.64 -0.37
N ALA A 38 -2.56 -13.45 -0.43
CA ALA A 38 -1.14 -13.26 -0.16
C ALA A 38 -0.93 -12.14 0.87
N ALA A 39 -0.06 -12.38 1.84
CA ALA A 39 0.38 -11.40 2.83
C ALA A 39 1.90 -11.46 2.95
N ASN A 40 2.59 -10.40 2.54
CA ASN A 40 4.03 -10.41 2.36
C ASN A 40 4.67 -9.31 3.18
N VAL A 41 5.73 -9.65 3.91
CA VAL A 41 6.61 -8.68 4.58
C VAL A 41 7.98 -8.73 3.92
N SER A 42 8.58 -7.58 3.66
CA SER A 42 9.95 -7.47 3.16
C SER A 42 10.71 -6.37 3.87
N ILE A 43 11.99 -6.60 4.11
CA ILE A 43 12.96 -5.64 4.63
C ILE A 43 14.18 -5.69 3.71
N ILE A 44 14.41 -4.63 2.96
CA ILE A 44 15.51 -4.49 2.00
C ILE A 44 16.48 -3.43 2.50
N ARG A 45 17.78 -3.67 2.32
CA ARG A 45 18.84 -2.71 2.63
C ARG A 45 19.84 -2.68 1.49
N GLY A 46 20.46 -1.54 1.25
CA GLY A 46 21.49 -1.45 0.23
C GLY A 46 21.92 -0.03 -0.06
N VAL A 47 22.44 0.17 -1.26
CA VAL A 47 22.89 1.47 -1.77
C VAL A 47 22.00 1.85 -2.95
N LEU A 48 21.54 3.10 -2.98
CA LEU A 48 20.72 3.60 -4.08
C LEU A 48 21.53 3.63 -5.38
N THR A 49 20.99 3.00 -6.42
CA THR A 49 21.48 3.20 -7.77
C THR A 49 21.10 4.61 -8.25
N PRO A 50 21.85 5.21 -9.19
CA PRO A 50 21.49 6.51 -9.76
C PRO A 50 20.05 6.53 -10.32
N GLU A 51 19.62 5.44 -10.95
CA GLU A 51 18.26 5.28 -11.48
C GLU A 51 17.20 5.39 -10.37
N ARG A 52 17.34 4.61 -9.29
CA ARG A 52 16.39 4.65 -8.16
C ARG A 52 16.40 6.01 -7.47
N ALA A 53 17.57 6.60 -7.32
CA ALA A 53 17.72 7.88 -6.67
C ALA A 53 17.00 9.00 -7.45
N ARG A 54 17.13 9.03 -8.79
CA ARG A 54 16.39 9.96 -9.67
C ARG A 54 14.87 9.74 -9.60
N ALA A 55 14.42 8.48 -9.59
CA ALA A 55 13.00 8.17 -9.47
C ALA A 55 12.43 8.63 -8.12
N MET A 56 13.22 8.60 -7.04
CA MET A 56 12.82 9.06 -5.72
C MET A 56 12.89 10.58 -5.58
N SER A 57 13.95 11.22 -6.06
CA SER A 57 14.15 12.67 -5.93
C SER A 57 13.17 13.48 -6.79
N SER A 58 12.80 12.99 -7.98
CA SER A 58 11.78 13.62 -8.84
C SER A 58 10.40 13.73 -8.19
N ARG A 59 10.13 12.96 -7.13
CA ARG A 59 8.90 13.02 -6.32
C ARG A 59 8.98 14.03 -5.16
N GLY A 60 9.89 15.00 -5.25
CA GLY A 60 10.06 16.08 -4.25
C GLY A 60 10.88 15.68 -3.02
N ARG A 61 11.68 14.60 -3.09
CA ARG A 61 12.51 14.13 -1.97
C ARG A 61 13.90 14.78 -2.02
N GLY A 62 14.00 16.03 -1.56
CA GLY A 62 15.27 16.78 -1.58
C GLY A 62 16.44 16.14 -0.81
N VAL A 63 16.18 15.20 0.10
CA VAL A 63 17.21 14.43 0.83
C VAL A 63 17.92 13.38 -0.04
N VAL A 64 17.33 13.01 -1.19
CA VAL A 64 17.87 11.99 -2.08
C VAL A 64 18.72 12.65 -3.16
N ASP A 65 20.01 12.35 -3.16
CA ASP A 65 20.96 12.77 -4.19
C ASP A 65 20.67 11.98 -5.49
N PRO A 66 20.29 12.63 -6.60
CA PRO A 66 20.03 11.96 -7.87
C PRO A 66 21.26 11.24 -8.47
N ALA A 67 22.47 11.47 -7.96
CA ALA A 67 23.65 10.68 -8.32
C ALA A 67 23.63 9.25 -7.70
N GLY A 68 22.81 9.01 -6.68
CA GLY A 68 22.78 7.74 -5.94
C GLY A 68 23.92 7.61 -4.93
N GLY A 69 24.29 6.38 -4.59
CA GLY A 69 25.39 6.11 -3.65
C GLY A 69 25.03 6.22 -2.16
N GLN A 70 23.87 6.80 -1.83
CA GLN A 70 23.38 6.81 -0.45
C GLN A 70 22.90 5.43 -0.01
N ALA A 71 23.22 5.07 1.24
CA ALA A 71 22.63 3.90 1.89
C ALA A 71 21.12 4.11 2.06
N TYR A 72 20.35 3.05 1.81
CA TYR A 72 18.92 3.03 2.04
C TYR A 72 18.45 1.76 2.73
N SER A 73 17.31 1.86 3.38
CA SER A 73 16.50 0.70 3.76
C SER A 73 15.04 0.91 3.38
N ALA A 74 14.35 -0.17 3.08
CA ALA A 74 12.92 -0.19 2.82
C ALA A 74 12.29 -1.34 3.60
N ALA A 75 11.19 -1.09 4.29
CA ALA A 75 10.35 -2.12 4.89
C ALA A 75 8.95 -2.02 4.28
N ALA A 76 8.33 -3.13 3.92
CA ALA A 76 6.99 -3.12 3.34
C ALA A 76 6.16 -4.33 3.80
N LEU A 77 4.87 -4.08 4.00
CA LEU A 77 3.81 -5.08 4.10
C LEU A 77 2.90 -4.91 2.87
N SER A 78 2.59 -5.99 2.17
CA SER A 78 1.61 -5.99 1.09
C SER A 78 0.61 -7.14 1.24
N LEU A 79 -0.65 -6.84 0.94
CA LEU A 79 -1.79 -7.75 1.03
C LEU A 79 -2.53 -7.75 -0.31
N VAL A 80 -2.87 -8.94 -0.80
CA VAL A 80 -3.76 -9.13 -1.96
C VAL A 80 -4.64 -10.33 -1.69
N PHE A 81 -5.93 -10.10 -1.45
CA PHE A 81 -6.90 -11.13 -1.10
C PHE A 81 -7.98 -11.22 -2.18
N HIS A 82 -8.07 -12.38 -2.82
CA HIS A 82 -9.11 -12.72 -3.80
C HIS A 82 -10.13 -13.64 -3.13
N PRO A 83 -11.35 -13.16 -2.83
CA PRO A 83 -12.45 -13.98 -2.34
C PRO A 83 -12.89 -14.99 -3.39
N ALA A 84 -13.33 -16.17 -2.95
CA ALA A 84 -13.91 -17.19 -3.83
C ALA A 84 -15.32 -16.79 -4.33
N SER A 85 -16.02 -15.94 -3.57
CA SER A 85 -17.33 -15.42 -3.98
C SER A 85 -17.17 -14.11 -4.75
N PRO A 86 -17.75 -13.96 -5.95
CA PRO A 86 -17.71 -12.69 -6.69
C PRO A 86 -18.53 -11.58 -6.01
N MET A 87 -19.31 -11.94 -5.00
CA MET A 87 -20.09 -11.00 -4.19
C MET A 87 -19.23 -10.26 -3.17
N VAL A 88 -17.97 -10.69 -2.96
CA VAL A 88 -17.02 -10.03 -2.05
C VAL A 88 -15.92 -9.41 -2.91
N PRO A 89 -15.58 -8.13 -2.73
CA PRO A 89 -14.54 -7.47 -3.51
C PRO A 89 -13.15 -8.05 -3.24
N THR A 90 -12.29 -8.02 -4.26
CA THR A 90 -10.85 -8.23 -4.05
C THR A 90 -10.32 -7.08 -3.19
N PHE A 91 -9.53 -7.39 -2.17
CA PHE A 91 -8.90 -6.39 -1.30
C PHE A 91 -7.40 -6.34 -1.56
N ARG A 92 -6.87 -5.11 -1.66
CA ARG A 92 -5.42 -4.87 -1.71
C ARG A 92 -5.05 -3.82 -0.71
N ALA A 93 -3.90 -4.00 -0.07
CA ALA A 93 -3.29 -2.97 0.74
C ALA A 93 -1.77 -3.08 0.70
N ASP A 94 -1.11 -1.93 0.83
CA ASP A 94 0.32 -1.90 1.03
C ASP A 94 0.68 -0.77 1.99
N ILE A 95 1.69 -1.00 2.82
CA ILE A 95 2.36 0.03 3.59
C ILE A 95 3.85 -0.19 3.49
N ARG A 96 4.59 0.88 3.23
CA ARG A 96 6.02 0.86 3.01
C ARG A 96 6.68 2.04 3.68
N ARG A 97 7.81 1.80 4.33
CA ARG A 97 8.70 2.81 4.89
C ARG A 97 10.00 2.79 4.12
N PHE A 98 10.44 3.94 3.66
CA PHE A 98 11.78 4.14 3.09
C PHE A 98 12.61 4.99 4.05
N THR A 99 13.89 4.66 4.17
CA THR A 99 14.87 5.46 4.90
C THR A 99 16.08 5.68 4.02
N VAL A 100 16.47 6.93 3.80
CA VAL A 100 17.68 7.32 3.06
C VAL A 100 18.39 8.41 3.86
N GLY A 101 19.69 8.23 4.12
CA GLY A 101 20.49 9.24 4.84
C GLY A 101 19.92 9.62 6.22
N GLY A 102 19.29 8.68 6.92
CA GLY A 102 18.67 8.90 8.23
C GLY A 102 17.25 9.50 8.19
N VAL A 103 16.77 9.93 7.02
CA VAL A 103 15.40 10.47 6.87
C VAL A 103 14.46 9.36 6.42
N SER A 104 13.35 9.21 7.12
CA SER A 104 12.31 8.24 6.81
C SER A 104 11.05 8.88 6.26
N TRP A 105 10.38 8.15 5.38
CA TRP A 105 9.02 8.46 4.98
C TRP A 105 8.23 7.19 4.69
N PHE A 106 6.92 7.32 4.79
CA PHE A 106 5.98 6.23 4.55
C PHE A 106 5.32 6.39 3.18
N GLY A 107 4.68 5.34 2.71
CA GLY A 107 3.78 5.33 1.57
C GLY A 107 2.90 4.10 1.70
N GLY A 108 1.80 4.05 0.99
CA GLY A 108 0.92 2.90 1.07
C GLY A 108 -0.40 3.15 0.37
N GLY A 109 -1.40 2.41 0.81
CA GLY A 109 -2.77 2.51 0.34
C GLY A 109 -3.55 1.25 0.66
N ALA A 110 -4.85 1.36 0.52
CA ALA A 110 -5.73 0.22 0.46
C ALA A 110 -6.83 0.52 -0.57
N ASP A 111 -7.29 -0.52 -1.26
CA ASP A 111 -8.36 -0.44 -2.23
C ASP A 111 -9.21 -1.71 -2.26
N LEU A 112 -10.47 -1.54 -2.66
CA LEU A 112 -11.39 -2.62 -3.01
C LEU A 112 -11.59 -2.65 -4.51
N THR A 113 -11.55 -3.84 -5.09
CA THR A 113 -11.88 -4.10 -6.50
C THR A 113 -13.09 -5.04 -6.54
N PRO A 114 -14.32 -4.50 -6.57
CA PRO A 114 -15.53 -5.29 -6.66
C PRO A 114 -15.71 -5.91 -8.06
N TYR A 115 -16.28 -7.12 -8.11
CA TYR A 115 -16.82 -7.68 -9.35
C TYR A 115 -18.24 -7.17 -9.60
N TYR A 116 -19.03 -7.04 -8.52
CA TYR A 116 -20.32 -6.36 -8.49
C TYR A 116 -20.22 -5.20 -7.51
N LEU A 117 -20.59 -4.01 -7.95
CA LEU A 117 -20.53 -2.81 -7.13
C LEU A 117 -21.71 -2.79 -6.15
N TYR A 118 -21.39 -2.74 -4.86
CA TYR A 118 -22.33 -2.41 -3.80
C TYR A 118 -21.94 -1.04 -3.24
N ASP A 119 -22.83 -0.05 -3.39
CA ASP A 119 -22.60 1.32 -2.92
C ASP A 119 -22.30 1.37 -1.42
N GLU A 120 -22.90 0.47 -0.64
CA GLU A 120 -22.69 0.36 0.81
C GLU A 120 -21.24 -0.03 1.14
N ASP A 121 -20.71 -1.09 0.51
CA ASP A 121 -19.32 -1.51 0.69
C ASP A 121 -18.33 -0.38 0.37
N ALA A 122 -18.56 0.35 -0.72
CA ALA A 122 -17.73 1.48 -1.09
C ALA A 122 -17.79 2.59 -0.03
N ARG A 123 -19.01 3.01 0.35
CA ARG A 123 -19.22 4.07 1.36
C ARG A 123 -18.58 3.70 2.70
N GLU A 124 -18.78 2.48 3.18
CA GLU A 124 -18.22 2.01 4.45
C GLU A 124 -16.69 1.96 4.41
N PHE A 125 -16.11 1.42 3.34
CA PHE A 125 -14.66 1.38 3.16
C PHE A 125 -14.06 2.79 3.19
N HIS A 126 -14.60 3.72 2.39
CA HIS A 126 -14.11 5.09 2.35
C HIS A 126 -14.35 5.85 3.66
N ALA A 127 -15.48 5.62 4.34
CA ALA A 127 -15.77 6.23 5.63
C ALA A 127 -14.77 5.79 6.70
N TYR A 128 -14.45 4.49 6.77
CA TYR A 128 -13.47 3.94 7.72
C TYR A 128 -12.09 4.56 7.52
N TRP A 129 -11.57 4.56 6.28
CA TRP A 129 -10.23 5.09 6.03
C TRP A 129 -10.15 6.61 6.21
N ARG A 130 -11.20 7.35 5.85
CA ARG A 130 -11.29 8.79 6.15
C ARG A 130 -11.25 9.02 7.65
N GLN A 131 -12.09 8.34 8.42
CA GLN A 131 -12.10 8.48 9.88
C GLN A 131 -10.72 8.19 10.49
N LEU A 132 -10.00 7.18 9.97
CA LEU A 132 -8.65 6.87 10.42
C LEU A 132 -7.66 8.00 10.08
N CYS A 133 -7.74 8.57 8.87
CA CYS A 133 -6.92 9.73 8.49
C CYS A 133 -7.22 10.96 9.37
N ASP A 134 -8.49 11.25 9.61
CA ASP A 134 -8.96 12.39 10.41
C ASP A 134 -8.42 12.35 11.85
N GLN A 135 -8.24 11.14 12.40
CA GLN A 135 -7.68 10.95 13.75
C GLN A 135 -6.19 11.28 13.86
N HIS A 136 -5.43 11.20 12.76
CA HIS A 136 -3.97 11.33 12.79
C HIS A 136 -3.45 12.63 12.18
N ASP A 137 -4.13 13.21 11.18
CA ASP A 137 -3.78 14.52 10.63
C ASP A 137 -4.99 15.18 9.92
N PRO A 138 -5.55 16.28 10.47
CA PRO A 138 -6.67 17.00 9.86
C PRO A 138 -6.37 17.59 8.47
N ALA A 139 -5.11 17.82 8.11
CA ALA A 139 -4.75 18.27 6.76
C ALA A 139 -4.79 17.13 5.73
N VAL A 140 -4.62 15.88 6.18
CA VAL A 140 -4.78 14.67 5.36
C VAL A 140 -6.25 14.32 5.17
N ALA A 141 -7.10 14.58 6.17
CA ALA A 141 -8.56 14.46 6.08
C ALA A 141 -9.15 15.21 4.86
N ALA A 142 -8.78 16.49 4.72
CA ALA A 142 -9.26 17.35 3.63
C ALA A 142 -8.82 16.83 2.25
N ALA A 143 -7.59 16.34 2.17
CA ALA A 143 -7.03 15.76 0.97
C ALA A 143 -7.65 14.42 0.55
N ALA A 144 -8.00 13.58 1.53
CA ALA A 144 -8.71 12.32 1.33
C ALA A 144 -10.16 12.57 0.89
N ALA A 145 -10.80 13.62 1.43
CA ALA A 145 -12.13 14.06 1.02
C ALA A 145 -12.14 14.55 -0.45
N ASP A 146 -11.15 15.33 -0.88
CA ASP A 146 -11.03 15.77 -2.27
C ASP A 146 -10.82 14.60 -3.25
N ALA A 147 -10.02 13.59 -2.86
CA ALA A 147 -9.78 12.40 -3.67
C ALA A 147 -11.03 11.51 -3.76
N ALA A 148 -11.74 11.33 -2.65
CA ALA A 148 -13.01 10.60 -2.61
C ALA A 148 -14.10 11.31 -3.42
N ALA A 149 -14.19 12.65 -3.36
CA ALA A 149 -15.14 13.42 -4.15
C ALA A 149 -14.82 13.39 -5.66
N ALA A 150 -13.53 13.36 -6.03
CA ALA A 150 -13.10 13.16 -7.42
C ALA A 150 -13.39 11.73 -7.91
N GLU A 151 -13.28 10.73 -7.03
CA GLU A 151 -13.66 9.35 -7.31
C GLU A 151 -15.19 9.18 -7.43
N ASP A 152 -15.99 9.80 -6.56
CA ASP A 152 -17.45 9.81 -6.69
C ASP A 152 -17.91 10.51 -7.98
N ALA A 153 -17.26 11.62 -8.34
CA ALA A 153 -17.53 12.33 -9.59
C ALA A 153 -17.15 11.50 -10.83
N ALA A 154 -16.01 10.80 -10.79
CA ALA A 154 -15.59 9.95 -11.90
C ALA A 154 -16.30 8.58 -11.92
N ALA A 155 -16.83 8.08 -10.79
CA ALA A 155 -17.70 6.91 -10.73
C ALA A 155 -19.08 7.21 -11.35
N ALA A 156 -19.60 8.42 -11.14
CA ALA A 156 -20.78 8.93 -11.83
C ALA A 156 -20.56 9.08 -13.36
N GLU A 157 -19.32 9.29 -13.80
CA GLU A 157 -18.95 9.39 -15.22
C GLU A 157 -18.58 8.01 -15.85
N ALA A 158 -18.14 7.04 -15.03
CA ALA A 158 -17.64 5.73 -15.45
C ALA A 158 -18.72 4.63 -15.59
N GLU A 159 -20.00 4.95 -15.35
CA GLU A 159 -21.14 4.05 -15.65
C GLU A 159 -21.17 3.59 -17.13
N ALA A 160 -20.35 4.21 -18.00
CA ALA A 160 -20.23 3.85 -19.42
C ALA A 160 -19.02 3.00 -19.83
N LYS A 161 -17.94 2.79 -19.04
CA LYS A 161 -16.74 2.05 -19.53
C LYS A 161 -15.76 1.54 -18.44
N SER A 162 -15.77 0.23 -18.23
CA SER A 162 -14.58 -0.64 -18.01
C SER A 162 -13.72 -0.51 -16.74
N HIS A 163 -13.91 -1.47 -15.82
CA HIS A 163 -12.90 -2.32 -15.14
C HIS A 163 -11.65 -1.75 -14.43
N ASN A 164 -11.44 -0.44 -14.30
CA ASN A 164 -10.30 0.10 -13.55
C ASN A 164 -10.70 1.36 -12.79
N PHE A 165 -11.27 1.20 -11.61
CA PHE A 165 -11.47 2.31 -10.68
C PHE A 165 -10.66 2.04 -9.41
N PHE A 166 -9.62 2.84 -9.19
CA PHE A 166 -8.60 2.65 -8.17
C PHE A 166 -8.73 3.74 -7.12
N SER A 167 -8.81 3.36 -5.84
CA SER A 167 -8.66 4.31 -4.74
C SER A 167 -7.20 4.74 -4.58
N ARG A 168 -6.89 6.02 -4.72
CA ARG A 168 -5.56 6.60 -4.42
C ARG A 168 -5.49 7.25 -3.04
N LEU A 169 -5.91 6.55 -1.98
CA LEU A 169 -5.99 7.16 -0.65
C LEU A 169 -4.66 7.33 0.12
N LEU A 170 -3.48 7.09 -0.46
CA LEU A 170 -2.21 7.32 0.27
C LEU A 170 -1.07 7.91 -0.56
N HIS A 171 -1.39 8.73 -1.57
CA HIS A 171 -0.33 9.51 -2.24
C HIS A 171 0.05 10.81 -1.50
N LYS A 172 -0.68 11.19 -0.44
CA LYS A 172 -0.49 12.46 0.28
C LYS A 172 0.11 12.37 1.69
N PHE A 173 0.60 11.20 2.11
CA PHE A 173 1.38 11.10 3.36
C PHE A 173 2.76 11.77 3.29
N VAL A 174 3.13 12.33 2.13
CA VAL A 174 4.54 12.61 1.84
C VAL A 174 4.78 13.80 0.92
N GLY A 175 3.77 14.59 0.56
CA GLY A 175 3.90 15.65 -0.44
C GLY A 175 4.41 17.00 0.09
N SER A 176 4.23 17.31 1.38
CA SER A 176 4.48 18.65 1.91
C SER A 176 5.38 18.62 3.13
N GLY A 177 6.69 18.63 2.90
CA GLY A 177 7.68 19.38 3.69
C GLY A 177 7.80 19.22 5.21
N GLY A 178 7.05 18.33 5.86
CA GLY A 178 7.10 18.11 7.31
C GLY A 178 7.80 16.79 7.62
N GLY A 179 9.07 16.85 8.01
CA GLY A 179 9.73 15.71 8.62
C GLY A 179 9.04 15.38 9.95
N LEU A 180 8.48 14.19 10.07
CA LEU A 180 8.12 13.64 11.39
C LEU A 180 9.42 13.19 12.06
N SER A 181 10.00 14.07 12.88
CA SER A 181 10.98 13.69 13.89
C SER A 181 10.23 12.99 15.02
N LEU A 182 10.43 11.68 15.16
CA LEU A 182 10.09 10.99 16.40
C LEU A 182 11.36 10.97 17.24
N ASP A 183 11.48 11.94 18.15
CA ASP A 183 12.50 11.90 19.20
C ASP A 183 12.28 10.65 20.05
N SER A 184 13.33 9.84 20.12
CA SER A 184 13.41 8.70 21.04
C SER A 184 13.44 9.21 22.48
N SER A 185 12.45 8.81 23.28
CA SER A 185 12.56 8.76 24.75
C SER A 185 12.61 7.31 25.20
#